data_AF-A0A1F6ZD25-F1
#
_entry.id   AF-A0A1F6ZD25-F1
#
_cell.length_a   1.000
_cell.length_b   1.000
_cell.length_c   1.000
_cell.angle_alpha   90.00
_cell.angle_beta   90.00
_cell.angle_gamma   90.00
#
_symmetry.space_group_name_H-M   'P 1'
#
loop_
_entity.id
_entity.type
_entity.pdbx_description
1 polymer ?
#
loop_
_entity_poly.entity_id
_entity_poly.type
_entity_poly.pdbx_seq_one_letter_code
_entity_poly.pdbx_strand_id
1 'polypeptide(L)'
;MKRLLFVLLVSTLLSGCSLLDRQATGGLQIITNDKPSSVFLDGQYLEKTPFIEKNLKPGNYSLRIEPDDPDLTPYETSVSLRSGLLTVVTWKPERTPELSGGVVYEMEPLKNKKQAEVAFITVPDGTIIAFDELEKEFSPTTFPNLSHGQHTFEITLPSYETQKHTLNVVAGYRVQVRAKLAKLAGADEANLVPDTQEVAPIEQSTPPSAIAQPVATSSTSTQKKVFIKPTNFFNSGVESLRVRTNPNTESGTLGFAPSGTNYPYLGESLGGWYKILFEQKEGWVSSTFADVQN
;
A
#
# COMPACT_ATOMS: atom_id res chain seq x y z
N MET A 1 -28.31 -62.72 51.74
CA MET A 1 -28.67 -62.71 50.29
C MET A 1 -28.29 -61.36 49.70
N LYS A 2 -27.97 -61.29 48.39
CA LYS A 2 -27.92 -60.12 47.48
C LYS A 2 -27.59 -58.74 48.10
N ARG A 3 -26.38 -58.21 47.87
CA ARG A 3 -26.09 -57.25 46.77
C ARG A 3 -26.94 -55.97 46.83
N LEU A 4 -26.32 -54.83 47.15
CA LEU A 4 -25.94 -53.88 46.10
C LEU A 4 -24.82 -52.93 46.57
N LEU A 5 -23.72 -52.92 45.82
CA LEU A 5 -22.69 -51.89 45.90
C LEU A 5 -23.19 -50.71 45.05
N PHE A 6 -23.35 -49.53 45.62
CA PHE A 6 -23.59 -48.31 44.83
C PHE A 6 -22.50 -47.29 45.15
N VAL A 7 -21.36 -47.46 44.48
CA VAL A 7 -20.32 -46.43 44.41
C VAL A 7 -20.92 -45.29 43.59
N LEU A 8 -21.38 -44.24 44.28
CA LEU A 8 -21.72 -43.00 43.61
C LEU A 8 -20.41 -42.34 43.18
N LEU A 9 -19.93 -42.70 42.00
CA LEU A 9 -18.77 -42.10 41.37
C LEU A 9 -19.12 -40.64 41.06
N VAL A 10 -18.80 -39.74 41.99
CA VAL A 10 -18.87 -38.29 41.77
C VAL A 10 -17.74 -37.91 40.82
N SER A 11 -17.95 -38.19 39.54
CA SER A 11 -17.24 -37.53 38.45
C SER A 11 -17.75 -36.10 38.37
N THR A 12 -17.34 -35.27 39.34
CA THR A 12 -17.34 -33.82 39.12
C THR A 12 -16.51 -33.58 37.88
N LEU A 13 -17.21 -33.26 36.79
CA LEU A 13 -16.63 -32.70 35.60
C LEU A 13 -15.70 -31.58 36.05
N LEU A 14 -14.40 -31.74 35.84
CA LEU A 14 -13.56 -30.58 35.63
C LEU A 14 -14.06 -29.97 34.31
N SER A 15 -15.11 -29.16 34.41
CA SER A 15 -15.38 -28.11 33.45
C SER A 15 -14.08 -27.34 33.38
N GLY A 16 -13.31 -27.60 32.33
CA GLY A 16 -12.01 -26.99 32.11
C GLY A 16 -12.22 -25.49 32.08
N CYS A 17 -11.97 -24.84 33.21
CA CYS A 17 -12.02 -23.41 33.28
C CYS A 17 -11.02 -22.92 32.23
N SER A 18 -11.51 -22.15 31.26
CA SER A 18 -10.65 -21.40 30.33
C SER A 18 -10.00 -20.23 31.08
N LEU A 19 -9.23 -20.59 32.12
CA LEU A 19 -8.44 -19.70 32.94
C LEU A 19 -7.12 -19.48 32.20
N LEU A 20 -6.93 -18.23 31.76
CA LEU A 20 -5.75 -17.74 31.05
C LEU A 20 -5.64 -18.12 29.57
N ASP A 21 -6.76 -18.16 28.84
CA ASP A 21 -6.69 -17.71 27.44
C ASP A 21 -6.61 -16.17 27.45
N ARG A 22 -5.41 -15.63 27.72
CA ARG A 22 -5.14 -14.19 27.63
C ARG A 22 -5.20 -13.84 26.15
N GLN A 23 -6.40 -13.52 25.67
CA GLN A 23 -6.67 -13.22 24.28
C GLN A 23 -5.63 -12.22 23.77
N ALA A 24 -4.86 -12.66 22.78
CA ALA A 24 -3.84 -11.85 22.13
C ALA A 24 -4.50 -10.57 21.58
N THR A 25 -4.00 -9.40 21.98
CA THR A 25 -4.48 -8.10 21.48
C THR A 25 -3.43 -7.39 20.65
N GLY A 26 -3.88 -6.65 19.64
CA GLY A 26 -3.08 -5.64 18.95
C GLY A 26 -3.47 -4.24 19.41
N GLY A 27 -2.57 -3.28 19.24
CA GLY A 27 -2.85 -1.87 19.45
C GLY A 27 -2.95 -1.09 18.14
N LEU A 28 -3.77 -0.04 18.15
CA LEU A 28 -3.87 0.96 17.10
C LEU A 28 -3.79 2.36 17.73
N GLN A 29 -2.94 3.23 17.19
CA GLN A 29 -2.87 4.64 17.54
C GLN A 29 -3.02 5.49 16.28
N ILE A 30 -3.84 6.55 16.34
CA ILE A 30 -4.10 7.44 15.21
C ILE A 30 -3.94 8.90 15.65
N ILE A 31 -3.13 9.65 14.92
CA ILE A 31 -2.85 11.08 15.12
C ILE A 31 -3.15 11.81 13.81
N THR A 32 -3.86 12.94 13.87
CA THR A 32 -4.27 13.69 12.67
C THR A 32 -3.76 15.12 12.57
N ASN A 33 -2.55 15.39 13.08
CA ASN A 33 -1.85 16.68 12.98
C ASN A 33 -2.76 17.90 13.24
N ASP A 34 -3.41 17.91 14.40
CA ASP A 34 -4.33 18.97 14.87
C ASP A 34 -5.57 19.21 13.98
N LYS A 35 -5.93 18.24 13.12
CA LYS A 35 -7.21 18.17 12.40
C LYS A 35 -8.13 17.14 13.07
N PRO A 36 -9.09 17.52 13.93
CA PRO A 36 -10.02 16.58 14.56
C PRO A 36 -10.71 15.71 13.51
N SER A 37 -10.71 14.39 13.71
CA SER A 37 -11.25 13.42 12.77
C SER A 37 -11.94 12.28 13.50
N SER A 38 -13.04 11.77 12.93
CA SER A 38 -13.69 10.55 13.35
C SER A 38 -12.96 9.33 12.77
N VAL A 39 -12.80 8.28 13.58
CA VAL A 39 -12.12 7.02 13.20
C VAL A 39 -13.15 5.91 13.02
N PHE A 40 -13.03 5.16 11.93
CA PHE A 40 -13.79 3.94 11.68
C PHE A 40 -12.85 2.79 11.36
N LEU A 41 -13.18 1.60 11.84
CA LEU A 41 -12.44 0.35 11.60
C LEU A 41 -13.43 -0.71 11.10
N ASP A 42 -13.21 -1.24 9.89
CA ASP A 42 -14.18 -2.04 9.12
C ASP A 42 -15.58 -1.39 9.01
N GLY A 43 -15.61 -0.06 8.90
CA GLY A 43 -16.83 0.75 8.88
C GLY A 43 -17.52 0.94 10.23
N GLN A 44 -17.06 0.27 11.30
CA GLN A 44 -17.54 0.52 12.65
C GLN A 44 -16.87 1.80 13.20
N TYR A 45 -17.67 2.77 13.65
CA TYR A 45 -17.15 3.93 14.38
C TYR A 45 -16.42 3.47 15.65
N LEU A 46 -15.24 4.05 15.88
CA LEU A 46 -14.48 3.87 17.12
C LEU A 46 -14.64 5.11 18.00
N GLU A 47 -13.88 6.16 17.69
CA GLU A 47 -13.78 7.41 18.47
C GLU A 47 -13.22 8.54 17.61
N LYS A 48 -13.05 9.74 18.19
CA LYS A 48 -12.29 10.83 17.56
C LYS A 48 -10.78 10.78 17.82
N THR A 49 -10.02 11.45 16.96
CA THR A 49 -8.57 11.61 17.10
C THR A 49 -8.19 12.75 18.08
N PRO A 50 -7.04 12.66 18.77
CA PRO A 50 -6.08 11.56 18.77
C PRO A 50 -6.64 10.30 19.47
N PHE A 51 -6.49 9.15 18.81
CA PHE A 51 -7.08 7.88 19.24
C PHE A 51 -5.99 6.89 19.64
N ILE A 52 -6.23 6.10 20.69
CA ILE A 52 -5.40 4.95 21.05
C ILE A 52 -6.23 3.85 21.72
N GLU A 53 -6.19 2.65 21.15
CA GLU A 53 -6.71 1.42 21.76
C GLU A 53 -5.62 0.34 21.72
N LYS A 54 -5.51 -0.46 22.78
CA LYS A 54 -4.48 -1.51 22.97
C LYS A 54 -5.06 -2.92 23.07
N ASN A 55 -6.39 -3.03 23.03
CA ASN A 55 -7.15 -4.26 23.24
C ASN A 55 -7.95 -4.68 21.99
N LEU A 56 -7.53 -4.25 20.80
CA LEU A 56 -8.14 -4.69 19.54
C LEU A 56 -7.77 -6.15 19.25
N LYS A 57 -8.62 -6.85 18.50
CA LYS A 57 -8.28 -8.18 18.01
C LYS A 57 -7.18 -8.06 16.93
N PRO A 58 -6.20 -8.98 16.89
CA PRO A 58 -5.27 -9.07 15.78
C PRO A 58 -6.00 -9.45 14.48
N GLY A 59 -5.61 -8.84 13.37
CA GLY A 59 -6.28 -8.98 12.09
C GLY A 59 -5.88 -7.89 11.11
N ASN A 60 -6.38 -7.99 9.88
CA ASN A 60 -6.27 -6.93 8.87
C ASN A 60 -7.61 -6.19 8.82
N TYR A 61 -7.56 -4.86 8.77
CA TYR A 61 -8.73 -3.98 8.90
C TYR A 61 -8.71 -2.90 7.82
N SER A 62 -9.88 -2.46 7.35
CA SER A 62 -10.00 -1.17 6.66
C SER A 62 -10.12 -0.05 7.69
N LEU A 63 -9.14 0.84 7.73
CA LEU A 63 -9.15 2.05 8.54
C LEU A 63 -9.64 3.23 7.68
N ARG A 64 -10.73 3.88 8.10
CA ARG A 64 -11.18 5.17 7.57
C ARG A 64 -10.99 6.26 8.60
N ILE A 65 -10.38 7.38 8.18
CA ILE A 65 -10.23 8.62 8.93
C ILE A 65 -11.06 9.69 8.22
N GLU A 66 -12.02 10.27 8.92
CA GLU A 66 -12.98 11.22 8.38
C GLU A 66 -12.88 12.55 9.15
N PRO A 67 -12.30 13.61 8.55
CA PRO A 67 -12.17 14.91 9.21
C PRO A 67 -13.52 15.49 9.64
N ASP A 68 -13.52 16.22 10.77
CA ASP A 68 -14.69 17.00 11.21
C ASP A 68 -14.95 18.23 10.32
N ASP A 69 -13.92 18.70 9.62
CA ASP A 69 -13.96 19.81 8.66
C ASP A 69 -14.35 19.30 7.27
N PRO A 70 -15.52 19.71 6.72
CA PRO A 70 -16.03 19.21 5.44
C PRO A 70 -15.21 19.67 4.22
N ASP A 71 -14.31 20.65 4.37
CA ASP A 71 -13.39 21.05 3.30
C ASP A 71 -12.23 20.05 3.13
N LEU A 72 -12.03 19.10 4.06
CA LEU A 72 -10.88 18.18 4.07
C LEU A 72 -11.25 16.78 3.56
N THR A 73 -10.28 16.14 2.90
CA THR A 73 -10.46 14.83 2.26
C THR A 73 -10.40 13.67 3.27
N PRO A 74 -11.43 12.80 3.35
CA PRO A 74 -11.34 11.55 4.10
C PRO A 74 -10.28 10.60 3.54
N TYR A 75 -9.67 9.80 4.41
CA TYR A 75 -8.63 8.83 4.06
C TYR A 75 -9.05 7.42 4.42
N GLU A 76 -8.80 6.46 3.53
CA GLU A 76 -9.04 5.04 3.77
C GLU A 76 -7.79 4.22 3.39
N THR A 77 -7.41 3.28 4.25
CA THR A 77 -6.25 2.40 4.05
C THR A 77 -6.42 1.08 4.80
N SER A 78 -5.84 0.00 4.26
CA SER A 78 -5.65 -1.23 5.03
C SER A 78 -4.57 -1.03 6.11
N VAL A 79 -4.82 -1.58 7.30
CA VAL A 79 -3.86 -1.71 8.40
C VAL A 79 -3.85 -3.11 9.00
N SER A 80 -2.67 -3.58 9.40
CA SER A 80 -2.44 -4.89 10.02
C SER A 80 -2.21 -4.73 11.53
N LEU A 81 -3.12 -5.24 12.35
CA LEU A 81 -2.97 -5.29 13.81
C LEU A 81 -2.37 -6.64 14.22
N ARG A 82 -1.20 -6.62 14.87
CA ARG A 82 -0.50 -7.83 15.31
C ARG A 82 -0.49 -7.96 16.83
N SER A 83 -0.56 -9.20 17.31
CA SER A 83 -0.51 -9.52 18.74
C SER A 83 0.71 -8.91 19.45
N GLY A 84 0.47 -8.15 20.51
CA GLY A 84 1.51 -7.52 21.34
C GLY A 84 2.23 -6.35 20.69
N LEU A 85 1.77 -5.87 19.53
CA LEU A 85 2.38 -4.78 18.77
C LEU A 85 1.38 -3.62 18.60
N LEU A 86 1.92 -2.42 18.45
CA LEU A 86 1.17 -1.19 18.23
C LEU A 86 1.38 -0.73 16.78
N THR A 87 0.30 -0.67 16.01
CA THR A 87 0.28 -0.03 14.69
C THR A 87 -0.02 1.45 14.89
N VAL A 88 0.77 2.33 14.28
CA VAL A 88 0.65 3.79 14.44
C VAL A 88 0.35 4.43 13.10
N VAL A 89 -0.64 5.31 13.04
CA VAL A 89 -1.03 6.06 11.85
C VAL A 89 -0.97 7.55 12.16
N THR A 90 -0.11 8.27 11.45
CA THR A 90 -0.03 9.73 11.48
C THR A 90 -0.53 10.26 10.14
N TRP A 91 -1.60 11.06 10.12
CA TRP A 91 -2.23 11.51 8.89
C TRP A 91 -2.51 13.02 8.90
N LYS A 92 -2.14 13.73 7.83
CA LYS A 92 -2.41 15.15 7.63
C LYS A 92 -3.44 15.27 6.51
N PRO A 93 -4.75 15.34 6.83
CA PRO A 93 -5.79 15.52 5.83
C PRO A 93 -5.78 16.96 5.32
N GLU A 94 -5.89 17.10 4.01
CA GLU A 94 -5.94 18.37 3.29
C GLU A 94 -7.10 18.39 2.30
N ARG A 95 -7.30 19.53 1.63
CA ARG A 95 -8.41 19.77 0.71
C ARG A 95 -8.51 18.82 -0.48
N THR A 96 -7.43 18.13 -0.84
CA THR A 96 -7.44 17.10 -1.89
C THR A 96 -6.62 15.87 -1.47
N PRO A 97 -6.82 14.71 -2.11
CA PRO A 97 -6.01 13.51 -1.88
C PRO A 97 -4.51 13.75 -2.12
N GLU A 98 -4.13 14.62 -3.05
CA GLU A 98 -2.74 14.89 -3.46
C GLU A 98 -2.02 15.80 -2.46
N LEU A 99 -2.75 16.76 -1.87
CA LEU A 99 -2.24 17.62 -0.79
C LEU A 99 -2.22 16.90 0.57
N SER A 100 -2.94 15.78 0.70
CA SER A 100 -2.97 14.99 1.94
C SER A 100 -1.79 14.03 2.01
N GLY A 101 -1.18 13.88 3.19
CA GLY A 101 -0.03 13.00 3.39
C GLY A 101 0.05 12.43 4.80
N GLY A 102 0.93 11.46 5.03
CA GLY A 102 1.08 10.82 6.33
C GLY A 102 1.94 9.57 6.30
N VAL A 103 2.06 8.91 7.44
CA VAL A 103 2.88 7.71 7.63
C VAL A 103 2.15 6.68 8.49
N VAL A 104 2.13 5.44 8.01
CA VAL A 104 1.68 4.25 8.74
C VAL A 104 2.92 3.45 9.16
N TYR A 105 3.01 3.10 10.44
CA TYR A 105 4.07 2.29 11.03
C TYR A 105 3.46 0.96 11.49
N GLU A 106 3.92 -0.13 10.86
CA GLU A 106 3.52 -1.50 11.21
C GLU A 106 4.77 -2.28 11.63
N MET A 107 4.67 -3.07 12.71
CA MET A 107 5.77 -3.93 13.14
C MET A 107 5.51 -5.38 12.73
N GLU A 108 6.55 -6.09 12.30
CA GLU A 108 6.50 -7.54 12.08
C GLU A 108 7.68 -8.27 12.73
N PRO A 109 7.46 -9.48 13.29
CA PRO A 109 8.51 -10.24 13.95
C PRO A 109 9.48 -10.87 12.93
N LEU A 110 10.77 -10.56 13.06
CA LEU A 110 11.83 -11.20 12.28
C LEU A 110 12.09 -12.63 12.75
N LYS A 111 12.61 -13.46 11.82
CA LYS A 111 13.08 -14.83 12.14
C LYS A 111 14.26 -14.80 13.11
N ASN A 112 15.23 -13.91 12.86
CA ASN A 112 16.37 -13.71 13.73
C ASN A 112 16.05 -12.66 14.81
N LYS A 113 15.99 -13.10 16.08
CA LYS A 113 15.66 -12.21 17.21
C LYS A 113 16.77 -11.23 17.62
N LYS A 114 17.95 -11.32 16.99
CA LYS A 114 19.08 -10.39 17.20
C LYS A 114 19.17 -9.27 16.15
N GLN A 115 18.47 -9.41 15.02
CA GLN A 115 18.45 -8.38 13.98
C GLN A 115 17.29 -7.41 14.20
N ALA A 116 17.44 -6.19 13.73
CA ALA A 116 16.35 -5.24 13.56
C ALA A 116 16.49 -4.57 12.20
N GLU A 117 15.36 -4.20 11.61
CA GLU A 117 15.27 -3.72 10.23
C GLU A 117 14.22 -2.61 10.13
N VAL A 118 14.39 -1.68 9.19
CA VAL A 118 13.33 -0.73 8.80
C VAL A 118 13.15 -0.80 7.29
N ALA A 119 11.91 -1.03 6.84
CA ALA A 119 11.54 -1.06 5.44
C ALA A 119 10.69 0.18 5.10
N PHE A 120 10.98 0.81 3.97
CA PHE A 120 10.27 2.00 3.49
C PHE A 120 9.53 1.69 2.19
N ILE A 121 8.25 2.03 2.16
CA ILE A 121 7.40 2.03 0.96
C ILE A 121 6.71 3.38 0.92
N THR A 122 6.77 4.10 -0.21
CA THR A 122 6.18 5.44 -0.31
C THR A 122 5.20 5.57 -1.46
N VAL A 123 4.31 6.55 -1.37
CA VAL A 123 3.48 7.02 -2.48
C VAL A 123 3.75 8.52 -2.67
N PRO A 124 4.26 8.97 -3.84
CA PRO A 124 4.70 8.15 -4.99
C PRO A 124 5.91 7.25 -4.67
N ASP A 125 6.18 6.26 -5.53
CA ASP A 125 7.41 5.45 -5.52
C ASP A 125 8.63 6.32 -5.90
N GLY A 126 9.85 5.89 -5.56
CA GLY A 126 11.10 6.54 -6.00
C GLY A 126 11.51 7.80 -5.19
N THR A 127 10.88 8.01 -4.04
CA THR A 127 11.32 9.03 -3.05
C THR A 127 12.72 8.72 -2.52
N ILE A 128 13.45 9.76 -2.13
CA ILE A 128 14.76 9.64 -1.49
C ILE A 128 14.55 9.47 0.02
N ILE A 129 15.12 8.40 0.58
CA ILE A 129 15.13 8.10 2.00
C ILE A 129 16.54 8.37 2.55
N ALA A 130 16.66 9.30 3.49
CA ALA A 130 17.83 9.40 4.36
C ALA A 130 17.47 8.78 5.72
N PHE A 131 18.29 7.84 6.20
CA PHE A 131 18.07 7.14 7.47
C PHE A 131 19.34 7.28 8.32
N ASP A 132 19.23 8.02 9.43
CA ASP A 132 20.36 8.49 10.24
C ASP A 132 21.51 9.07 9.39
N GLU A 133 22.73 8.57 9.57
CA GLU A 133 23.95 8.91 8.83
C GLU A 133 24.27 7.88 7.73
N LEU A 134 23.34 6.98 7.38
CA LEU A 134 23.52 5.98 6.33
C LEU A 134 23.45 6.63 4.93
N GLU A 135 23.92 5.89 3.92
CA GLU A 135 23.79 6.29 2.52
C GLU A 135 22.30 6.44 2.13
N LYS A 136 22.03 7.40 1.25
CA LYS A 136 20.66 7.71 0.82
C LYS A 136 20.16 6.67 -0.17
N GLU A 137 18.98 6.16 0.09
CA GLU A 137 18.35 5.08 -0.70
C GLU A 137 17.09 5.56 -1.41
N PHE A 138 16.66 4.83 -2.43
CA PHE A 138 15.38 5.08 -3.12
C PHE A 138 14.30 4.11 -2.65
N SER A 139 13.09 4.62 -2.41
CA SER A 139 11.96 3.77 -2.06
C SER A 139 11.45 2.94 -3.27
N PRO A 140 10.99 1.69 -3.04
CA PRO A 140 11.00 0.95 -1.78
C PRO A 140 12.39 0.38 -1.44
N THR A 141 12.77 0.46 -0.17
CA THR A 141 14.07 -0.01 0.34
C THR A 141 13.93 -0.67 1.72
N THR A 142 14.99 -1.33 2.21
CA THR A 142 15.07 -1.89 3.56
C THR A 142 16.47 -1.73 4.10
N PHE A 143 16.60 -1.09 5.27
CA PHE A 143 17.83 -0.94 6.02
C PHE A 143 17.97 -2.08 7.03
N PRO A 144 18.93 -3.02 6.85
CA PRO A 144 19.09 -4.18 7.72
C PRO A 144 20.11 -3.93 8.84
N ASN A 145 20.11 -4.82 9.84
CA ASN A 145 21.12 -4.87 10.92
C ASN A 145 21.24 -3.58 11.75
N LEU A 146 20.13 -2.86 11.92
CA LEU A 146 20.08 -1.62 12.68
C LEU A 146 20.31 -1.86 14.17
N SER A 147 20.88 -0.84 14.84
CA SER A 147 20.93 -0.78 16.30
C SER A 147 19.52 -0.72 16.91
N HIS A 148 19.44 -0.90 18.23
CA HIS A 148 18.18 -0.75 18.96
C HIS A 148 18.12 0.62 19.61
N GLY A 149 16.93 1.20 19.68
CA GLY A 149 16.72 2.53 20.25
C GLY A 149 16.13 3.51 19.23
N GLN A 150 16.40 4.79 19.44
CA GLN A 150 15.83 5.87 18.63
C GLN A 150 16.63 6.08 17.34
N HIS A 151 15.91 6.11 16.22
CA HIS A 151 16.42 6.35 14.88
C HIS A 151 15.60 7.46 14.21
N THR A 152 16.23 8.18 13.28
CA THR A 152 15.65 9.33 12.57
C THR A 152 15.68 9.12 11.08
N PHE A 153 14.65 9.61 10.37
CA PHE A 153 14.63 9.53 8.92
C PHE A 153 13.96 10.74 8.28
N GLU A 154 14.36 11.00 7.04
CA GLU A 154 13.87 12.07 6.19
C GLU A 154 13.47 11.50 4.83
N ILE A 155 12.22 11.73 4.43
CA ILE A 155 11.68 11.32 3.13
C ILE A 155 11.48 12.58 2.28
N THR A 156 12.09 12.61 1.10
CA THR A 156 12.10 13.79 0.22
C THR A 156 11.87 13.40 -1.24
N LEU A 157 11.08 14.23 -1.94
CA LEU A 157 10.94 14.19 -3.40
C LEU A 157 10.66 15.62 -3.90
N PRO A 158 11.22 16.07 -5.05
CA PRO A 158 10.91 17.38 -5.61
C PRO A 158 9.40 17.57 -5.82
N SER A 159 8.89 18.76 -5.52
CA SER A 159 7.46 19.12 -5.56
C SER A 159 6.57 18.50 -4.47
N TYR A 160 7.14 17.84 -3.45
CA TYR A 160 6.42 17.29 -2.29
C TYR A 160 6.93 17.85 -0.95
N GLU A 161 6.08 17.79 0.08
CA GLU A 161 6.42 18.14 1.46
C GLU A 161 7.41 17.11 2.04
N THR A 162 8.60 17.58 2.44
CA THR A 162 9.60 16.76 3.13
C THR A 162 9.07 16.29 4.49
N GLN A 163 9.12 14.98 4.71
CA GLN A 163 8.66 14.34 5.94
C GLN A 163 9.86 13.95 6.81
N LYS A 164 9.94 14.51 8.03
CA LYS A 164 10.98 14.21 9.03
C LYS A 164 10.36 13.52 10.24
N HIS A 165 10.92 12.38 10.61
CA HIS A 165 10.34 11.50 11.61
C HIS A 165 11.40 10.82 12.47
N THR A 166 10.93 10.33 13.61
CA THR A 166 11.69 9.56 14.58
C THR A 166 10.91 8.30 14.89
N LEU A 167 11.59 7.14 14.91
CA LEU A 167 11.00 5.88 15.33
C LEU A 167 11.91 5.16 16.33
N ASN A 168 11.38 4.15 17.02
CA ASN A 168 12.17 3.30 17.91
C ASN A 168 12.32 1.90 17.33
N VAL A 169 13.55 1.52 16.98
CA VAL A 169 13.92 0.21 16.45
C VAL A 169 14.10 -0.79 17.60
N VAL A 170 13.54 -1.99 17.46
CA VAL A 170 13.54 -3.04 18.50
C VAL A 170 14.09 -4.36 17.96
N ALA A 171 14.93 -5.02 18.75
CA ALA A 171 15.49 -6.34 18.44
C ALA A 171 14.41 -7.38 18.08
N GLY A 172 14.62 -8.10 16.98
CA GLY A 172 13.75 -9.17 16.53
C GLY A 172 12.49 -8.72 15.79
N TYR A 173 12.43 -7.45 15.37
CA TYR A 173 11.34 -6.88 14.58
C TYR A 173 11.85 -6.08 13.38
N ARG A 174 11.03 -6.05 12.33
CA ARG A 174 11.10 -5.05 11.26
C ARG A 174 10.01 -4.02 11.50
N VAL A 175 10.33 -2.75 11.32
CA VAL A 175 9.33 -1.68 11.20
C VAL A 175 9.09 -1.42 9.72
N GLN A 176 7.87 -1.64 9.25
CA GLN A 176 7.42 -1.26 7.91
C GLN A 176 6.83 0.15 7.99
N VAL A 177 7.48 1.09 7.32
CA VAL A 177 7.10 2.50 7.20
C VAL A 177 6.45 2.69 5.83
N ARG A 178 5.12 2.85 5.83
CA ARG A 178 4.32 3.17 4.64
C ARG A 178 3.99 4.66 4.65
N ALA A 179 4.71 5.45 3.86
CA ALA A 179 4.50 6.90 3.78
C ALA A 179 3.71 7.30 2.53
N LYS A 180 2.90 8.35 2.63
CA LYS A 180 2.37 9.08 1.48
C LYS A 180 2.77 10.54 1.62
N LEU A 181 3.41 11.08 0.59
CA LEU A 181 3.86 12.47 0.58
C LEU A 181 2.74 13.37 0.08
N ALA A 182 2.54 14.49 0.77
CA ALA A 182 1.71 15.58 0.30
C ALA A 182 2.44 16.36 -0.81
N LYS A 183 1.76 16.68 -1.91
CA LYS A 183 2.28 17.59 -2.95
C LYS A 183 2.31 19.02 -2.40
N LEU A 184 3.32 19.80 -2.76
CA LEU A 184 3.35 21.23 -2.46
C LEU A 184 2.31 21.97 -3.32
N ALA A 185 1.49 22.81 -2.70
CA ALA A 185 0.53 23.65 -3.41
C ALA A 185 1.26 24.59 -4.40
N GLY A 186 0.81 24.62 -5.66
CA GLY A 186 1.42 25.42 -6.74
C GLY A 186 2.56 24.75 -7.51
N ALA A 187 2.93 23.50 -7.19
CA ALA A 187 4.07 22.84 -7.83
C ALA A 187 3.85 22.39 -9.30
N ASP A 188 2.71 22.74 -9.91
CA ASP A 188 2.42 22.49 -11.33
C ASP A 188 2.92 23.60 -12.28
N GLU A 189 3.30 24.77 -11.76
CA GLU A 189 3.71 25.92 -12.60
C GLU A 189 5.20 25.91 -12.99
N ALA A 190 6.02 25.04 -12.37
CA ALA A 190 7.48 25.10 -12.45
C ALA A 190 8.13 24.05 -13.36
N ASN A 191 7.51 23.68 -14.49
CA ASN A 191 8.25 23.02 -15.60
C ASN A 191 7.54 23.01 -16.99
N LEU A 192 6.65 23.95 -17.28
CA LEU A 192 6.09 24.14 -18.63
C LEU A 192 6.77 25.31 -19.35
N VAL A 193 8.04 25.10 -19.73
CA VAL A 193 8.66 25.84 -20.83
C VAL A 193 8.89 24.83 -21.98
N PRO A 194 7.91 24.63 -22.88
CA PRO A 194 8.15 23.88 -24.09
C PRO A 194 9.02 24.75 -25.00
N ASP A 195 10.30 24.39 -25.15
CA ASP A 195 11.15 24.95 -26.19
C ASP A 195 10.51 24.63 -27.54
N THR A 196 9.92 25.66 -28.16
CA THR A 196 9.04 25.51 -29.30
C THR A 196 9.87 25.55 -30.57
N GLN A 197 10.49 24.41 -30.91
CA GLN A 197 11.07 24.24 -32.24
C GLN A 197 10.00 23.76 -33.23
N GLU A 198 9.57 24.72 -34.04
CA GLU A 198 8.61 24.58 -35.13
C GLU A 198 9.13 23.64 -36.24
N VAL A 199 8.39 22.55 -36.52
CA VAL A 199 8.56 21.74 -37.74
C VAL A 199 7.19 21.44 -38.33
N ALA A 200 7.01 21.75 -39.61
CA ALA A 200 5.72 21.79 -40.31
C ALA A 200 5.16 20.39 -40.69
N PRO A 201 3.86 20.28 -41.04
CA PRO A 201 3.20 19.01 -41.32
C PRO A 201 3.43 18.51 -42.76
N ILE A 202 3.26 17.20 -43.00
CA ILE A 202 3.11 16.62 -44.34
C ILE A 202 2.03 15.52 -44.34
N GLU A 203 1.35 15.38 -45.48
CA GLU A 203 0.04 14.75 -45.58
C GLU A 203 0.00 13.25 -45.95
N GLN A 204 -1.22 12.72 -45.78
CA GLN A 204 -1.75 11.36 -45.92
C GLN A 204 -1.70 10.73 -47.33
N SER A 205 -1.63 9.38 -47.41
CA SER A 205 -1.99 8.58 -48.61
C SER A 205 -2.32 7.10 -48.28
N THR A 206 -3.25 6.49 -49.03
CA THR A 206 -3.75 5.07 -48.99
C THR A 206 -3.84 4.53 -50.45
N PRO A 207 -4.37 3.32 -50.84
CA PRO A 207 -4.85 2.09 -50.14
C PRO A 207 -4.08 0.81 -50.71
N PRO A 208 -4.63 -0.38 -51.13
CA PRO A 208 -5.85 -1.17 -50.80
C PRO A 208 -5.71 -2.72 -50.56
N SER A 209 -6.74 -3.29 -49.92
CA SER A 209 -7.41 -4.62 -49.99
C SER A 209 -6.82 -5.97 -50.51
N ALA A 210 -7.06 -7.00 -49.66
CA ALA A 210 -7.43 -8.42 -49.94
C ALA A 210 -6.36 -9.36 -50.55
N ILE A 211 -6.28 -10.68 -50.26
CA ILE A 211 -7.18 -11.69 -49.63
C ILE A 211 -6.29 -12.70 -48.84
N ALA A 212 -6.70 -13.68 -48.00
CA ALA A 212 -8.00 -14.28 -47.60
C ALA A 212 -7.95 -14.85 -46.14
N GLN A 213 -8.61 -15.99 -45.87
CA GLN A 213 -8.63 -16.78 -44.63
C GLN A 213 -8.49 -18.29 -44.95
N PRO A 214 -8.40 -19.19 -43.95
CA PRO A 214 -9.63 -19.92 -43.61
C PRO A 214 -10.00 -19.91 -42.13
N VAL A 215 -11.27 -20.23 -41.88
CA VAL A 215 -12.01 -20.00 -40.62
C VAL A 215 -11.91 -21.20 -39.67
N ALA A 216 -11.75 -20.91 -38.38
CA ALA A 216 -12.32 -21.71 -37.30
C ALA A 216 -13.03 -20.78 -36.29
N THR A 217 -14.34 -20.90 -36.23
CA THR A 217 -15.28 -20.31 -35.25
C THR A 217 -14.94 -20.72 -33.80
N SER A 218 -15.25 -19.98 -32.73
CA SER A 218 -15.98 -18.70 -32.60
C SER A 218 -15.94 -18.17 -31.14
N SER A 219 -15.62 -16.90 -30.93
CA SER A 219 -16.39 -15.98 -30.05
C SER A 219 -15.77 -14.58 -30.08
N THR A 220 -16.51 -13.61 -30.62
CA THR A 220 -16.09 -12.21 -30.67
C THR A 220 -16.27 -11.55 -29.32
N SER A 221 -15.19 -10.97 -28.79
CA SER A 221 -15.23 -9.95 -27.74
C SER A 221 -14.25 -8.85 -28.13
N THR A 222 -14.71 -7.60 -28.16
CA THR A 222 -13.86 -6.42 -28.37
C THR A 222 -13.01 -6.21 -27.12
N GLN A 223 -11.94 -7.00 -26.98
CA GLN A 223 -11.16 -7.03 -25.75
C GLN A 223 -10.29 -5.77 -25.64
N LYS A 224 -10.73 -4.88 -24.75
CA LYS A 224 -9.98 -3.72 -24.28
C LYS A 224 -8.55 -4.08 -23.88
N LYS A 225 -7.65 -3.11 -24.01
CA LYS A 225 -6.23 -3.24 -23.64
C LYS A 225 -5.90 -2.22 -22.57
N VAL A 226 -4.82 -2.45 -21.84
CA VAL A 226 -4.23 -1.52 -20.89
C VAL A 226 -2.89 -1.07 -21.46
N PHE A 227 -2.79 0.21 -21.77
CA PHE A 227 -1.55 0.87 -22.21
C PHE A 227 -0.77 1.35 -20.99
N ILE A 228 0.53 1.07 -20.94
CA ILE A 228 1.42 1.51 -19.87
C ILE A 228 1.98 2.90 -20.22
N LYS A 229 1.67 3.90 -19.39
CA LYS A 229 2.22 5.27 -19.49
C LYS A 229 3.69 5.31 -19.04
N PRO A 230 4.44 6.36 -19.38
CA PRO A 230 5.72 6.65 -18.73
C PRO A 230 5.59 6.67 -17.21
N THR A 231 6.61 6.14 -16.53
CA THR A 231 6.62 5.89 -15.08
C THR A 231 7.79 6.57 -14.36
N ASN A 232 8.83 6.97 -15.11
CA ASN A 232 10.16 7.33 -14.62
C ASN A 232 10.84 6.24 -13.75
N PHE A 233 10.32 5.01 -13.76
CA PHE A 233 10.90 3.86 -13.06
C PHE A 233 11.61 2.95 -14.06
N PHE A 234 12.92 2.80 -13.91
CA PHE A 234 13.76 1.99 -14.81
C PHE A 234 14.17 0.67 -14.15
N ASN A 235 13.88 -0.44 -14.82
CA ASN A 235 14.38 -1.77 -14.46
C ASN A 235 15.37 -2.24 -15.52
N SER A 236 16.62 -2.52 -15.13
CA SER A 236 17.70 -2.93 -16.06
C SER A 236 17.88 -2.01 -17.28
N GLY A 237 17.64 -0.70 -17.11
CA GLY A 237 17.72 0.31 -18.18
C GLY A 237 16.45 0.47 -19.04
N VAL A 238 15.39 -0.30 -18.78
CA VAL A 238 14.10 -0.21 -19.47
C VAL A 238 13.07 0.46 -18.56
N GLU A 239 12.44 1.55 -19.03
CA GLU A 239 11.34 2.17 -18.30
C GLU A 239 10.15 1.19 -18.22
N SER A 240 9.60 0.99 -17.02
CA SER A 240 8.62 -0.07 -16.76
C SER A 240 7.65 0.28 -15.64
N LEU A 241 6.54 -0.45 -15.57
CA LEU A 241 5.61 -0.50 -14.45
C LEU A 241 5.70 -1.87 -13.77
N ARG A 242 5.67 -1.89 -12.43
CA ARG A 242 5.61 -3.14 -11.65
C ARG A 242 4.23 -3.78 -11.80
N VAL A 243 4.20 -5.02 -12.30
CA VAL A 243 3.02 -5.88 -12.30
C VAL A 243 3.00 -6.65 -10.99
N ARG A 244 1.89 -6.63 -10.26
CA ARG A 244 1.76 -7.21 -8.91
C ARG A 244 0.75 -8.36 -8.85
N THR A 245 0.85 -9.20 -7.82
CA THR A 245 -0.06 -10.33 -7.64
C THR A 245 -1.44 -9.94 -7.10
N ASN A 246 -1.57 -8.82 -6.38
CA ASN A 246 -2.85 -8.27 -5.90
C ASN A 246 -2.95 -6.76 -6.22
N PRO A 247 -4.15 -6.14 -6.16
CA PRO A 247 -4.35 -4.70 -6.40
C PRO A 247 -3.92 -3.84 -5.18
N ASN A 248 -2.67 -3.97 -4.77
CA ASN A 248 -2.06 -3.18 -3.70
C ASN A 248 -0.53 -3.13 -3.81
N THR A 249 0.08 -2.09 -3.22
CA THR A 249 1.55 -1.88 -3.22
C THR A 249 2.32 -2.80 -2.27
N GLU A 250 1.63 -3.57 -1.42
CA GLU A 250 2.22 -4.50 -0.45
C GLU A 250 2.48 -5.89 -1.05
N SER A 251 1.75 -6.26 -2.11
CA SER A 251 1.86 -7.56 -2.75
C SER A 251 3.11 -7.72 -3.60
N GLY A 252 3.57 -8.97 -3.73
CA GLY A 252 4.76 -9.32 -4.50
C GLY A 252 4.66 -8.91 -5.97
N THR A 253 5.79 -8.46 -6.51
CA THR A 253 5.94 -8.17 -7.95
C THR A 253 5.93 -9.49 -8.73
N LEU A 254 4.96 -9.64 -9.64
CA LEU A 254 4.87 -10.72 -10.61
C LEU A 254 5.88 -10.52 -11.77
N GLY A 255 6.11 -9.27 -12.16
CA GLY A 255 7.04 -8.91 -13.23
C GLY A 255 7.08 -7.40 -13.50
N PHE A 256 7.70 -7.01 -14.61
CA PHE A 256 7.83 -5.63 -15.04
C PHE A 256 7.28 -5.48 -16.46
N ALA A 257 6.30 -4.60 -16.63
CA ALA A 257 5.67 -4.29 -17.90
C ALA A 257 6.30 -3.02 -18.50
N PRO A 258 7.00 -3.07 -19.65
CA PRO A 258 7.65 -1.88 -20.21
C PRO A 258 6.66 -0.78 -20.57
N SER A 259 7.05 0.47 -20.32
CA SER A 259 6.29 1.66 -20.75
C SER A 259 6.06 1.67 -22.26
N GLY A 260 4.94 2.23 -22.71
CA GLY A 260 4.54 2.23 -24.11
C GLY A 260 3.96 0.90 -24.62
N THR A 261 3.90 -0.14 -23.78
CA THR A 261 3.36 -1.46 -24.16
C THR A 261 1.87 -1.58 -23.85
N ASN A 262 1.16 -2.39 -24.63
CA ASN A 262 -0.26 -2.73 -24.43
C ASN A 262 -0.42 -4.16 -23.93
N TYR A 263 -1.20 -4.36 -22.87
CA TYR A 263 -1.55 -5.67 -22.32
C TYR A 263 -3.06 -5.95 -22.42
N PRO A 264 -3.52 -7.20 -22.58
CA PRO A 264 -4.96 -7.50 -22.57
C PRO A 264 -5.59 -7.12 -21.23
N TYR A 265 -6.66 -6.32 -21.25
CA TYR A 265 -7.43 -6.01 -20.05
C TYR A 265 -8.33 -7.20 -19.70
N LEU A 266 -8.42 -7.53 -18.41
CA LEU A 266 -9.27 -8.61 -17.90
C LEU A 266 -10.63 -8.10 -17.38
N GLY A 267 -10.94 -6.81 -17.56
CA GLY A 267 -12.24 -6.22 -17.20
C GLY A 267 -12.37 -5.78 -15.74
N GLU A 268 -11.41 -6.15 -14.88
CA GLU A 268 -11.44 -5.90 -13.44
C GLU A 268 -10.60 -4.67 -13.06
N SER A 269 -11.20 -3.76 -12.27
CA SER A 269 -10.52 -2.59 -11.70
C SER A 269 -10.92 -2.44 -10.24
N LEU A 270 -9.93 -2.29 -9.35
CA LEU A 270 -10.11 -2.20 -7.90
C LEU A 270 -9.11 -1.19 -7.33
N GLY A 271 -9.59 -0.22 -6.54
CA GLY A 271 -8.73 0.66 -5.72
C GLY A 271 -7.60 1.41 -6.47
N GLY A 272 -7.80 1.80 -7.73
CA GLY A 272 -6.74 2.42 -8.55
C GLY A 272 -5.78 1.43 -9.22
N TRP A 273 -6.23 0.20 -9.47
CA TRP A 273 -5.50 -0.83 -10.20
C TRP A 273 -6.33 -1.41 -11.33
N TYR A 274 -5.67 -1.76 -12.45
CA TYR A 274 -6.25 -2.52 -13.54
C TYR A 274 -5.66 -3.93 -13.58
N LYS A 275 -6.52 -4.93 -13.81
CA LYS A 275 -6.09 -6.32 -13.98
C LYS A 275 -5.77 -6.62 -15.44
N ILE A 276 -4.57 -7.11 -15.68
CA ILE A 276 -4.03 -7.44 -17.01
C ILE A 276 -3.63 -8.90 -17.11
N LEU A 277 -3.60 -9.41 -18.34
CA LEU A 277 -2.93 -10.67 -18.66
C LEU A 277 -1.45 -10.40 -18.94
N PHE A 278 -0.58 -10.82 -18.02
CA PHE A 278 0.88 -10.67 -18.11
C PHE A 278 1.53 -12.06 -18.14
N GLU A 279 2.24 -12.40 -19.22
CA GLU A 279 2.91 -13.69 -19.40
C GLU A 279 2.02 -14.92 -19.11
N GLN A 280 0.78 -14.89 -19.61
CA GLN A 280 -0.26 -15.92 -19.39
C GLN A 280 -0.75 -16.05 -17.94
N LYS A 281 -0.42 -15.10 -17.06
CA LYS A 281 -0.90 -15.01 -15.68
C LYS A 281 -1.68 -13.72 -15.45
N GLU A 282 -2.58 -13.75 -14.47
CA GLU A 282 -3.29 -12.54 -14.04
C GLU A 282 -2.37 -11.69 -13.16
N GLY A 283 -2.29 -10.40 -13.44
CA GLY A 283 -1.50 -9.44 -12.67
C GLY A 283 -2.14 -8.07 -12.63
N TRP A 284 -1.69 -7.24 -11.68
CA TRP A 284 -2.27 -5.93 -11.40
C TRP A 284 -1.28 -4.81 -11.67
N VAL A 285 -1.73 -3.75 -12.33
CA VAL A 285 -0.95 -2.53 -12.61
C VAL A 285 -1.68 -1.30 -12.09
N SER A 286 -0.95 -0.30 -11.60
CA SER A 286 -1.56 0.92 -11.07
C SER A 286 -2.15 1.78 -12.20
N SER A 287 -3.40 2.24 -12.03
CA SER A 287 -4.07 3.13 -12.98
C SER A 287 -3.45 4.53 -13.07
N THR A 288 -2.62 4.92 -12.10
CA THR A 288 -1.81 6.16 -12.19
C THR A 288 -0.87 6.10 -13.40
N PHE A 289 -0.35 4.92 -13.72
CA PHE A 289 0.66 4.66 -14.74
C PHE A 289 0.14 3.82 -15.91
N ALA A 290 -1.17 3.68 -16.04
CA ALA A 290 -1.79 2.91 -17.11
C ALA A 290 -3.15 3.50 -17.51
N ASP A 291 -3.58 3.29 -18.75
CA ASP A 291 -4.91 3.68 -19.25
C ASP A 291 -5.57 2.55 -20.02
N VAL A 292 -6.90 2.40 -19.87
CA VAL A 292 -7.67 1.40 -20.62
C VAL A 292 -8.05 1.97 -21.99
N GLN A 293 -7.61 1.29 -23.05
CA GLN A 293 -7.87 1.62 -24.46
C GLN A 293 -8.81 0.57 -25.10
N ASN A 294 -9.55 0.97 -26.12
CA ASN A 294 -10.42 0.10 -26.94
C ASN A 294 -9.67 -0.46 -28.15
#